data_AF-A0A0E3X0Y3-F1
#
_entry.id   AF-A0A0E3X0Y3-F1
#
_cell.length_a   1.000
_cell.length_b   1.000
_cell.length_c   1.000
_cell.angle_alpha   90.00
_cell.angle_beta   90.00
_cell.angle_gamma   90.00
#
_symmetry.space_group_name_H-M   'P 1'
#
loop_
_entity.id
_entity.type
_entity.pdbx_description
1 polymer ?
#
loop_
_entity_poly.entity_id
_entity_poly.type
_entity_poly.pdbx_seq_one_letter_code
_entity_poly.pdbx_strand_id
1 'polypeptide(L)' 'MPEEFVVVTEEELNDYPALKEAIETQTYVKANPGEWTRTIEFLDSKGSSVIKVGDAYYQIGFTTA' A
#
# COMPACT_ATOMS: atom_id res chain seq x y z
N MET A 1 -11.93 13.98 1.06
CA MET A 1 -10.86 13.43 1.92
C MET A 1 -11.46 12.24 2.65
N PRO A 2 -10.83 11.06 2.62
CA PRO A 2 -11.32 9.91 3.37
C PRO A 2 -11.32 10.23 4.88
N GLU A 3 -12.31 9.71 5.61
CA GLU A 3 -12.44 9.93 7.05
C GLU A 3 -11.40 9.12 7.85
N GLU A 4 -10.96 7.98 7.30
CA GLU A 4 -9.93 7.12 7.86
C GLU A 4 -8.81 6.91 6.84
N PHE A 5 -7.60 7.32 7.18
CA PHE A 5 -6.40 7.08 6.39
C PHE A 5 -5.17 7.06 7.29
N VAL A 6 -4.11 6.44 6.79
CA VAL A 6 -2.80 6.42 7.45
C VAL A 6 -1.78 7.11 6.57
N VAL A 7 -0.89 7.91 7.16
CA VAL A 7 0.21 8.52 6.42
C VAL A 7 1.32 7.49 6.25
N VAL A 8 1.74 7.29 5.00
CA VAL A 8 2.86 6.44 4.64
C VAL A 8 3.90 7.30 3.93
N THR A 9 5.14 7.26 4.40
CA THR A 9 6.23 8.04 3.80
C THR A 9 6.81 7.35 2.57
N GLU A 10 7.48 8.10 1.70
CA GLU A 10 8.24 7.50 0.58
C GLU A 10 9.34 6.56 1.07
N GLU A 11 9.92 6.83 2.24
CA GLU A 11 10.93 5.98 2.86
C GLU A 11 10.34 4.63 3.27
N GLU A 12 9.17 4.62 3.92
CA GLU A 12 8.45 3.40 4.27
C GLU A 12 8.06 2.60 3.02
N LEU A 13 7.65 3.26 1.93
CA LEU A 13 7.32 2.59 0.68
C LEU A 13 8.51 1.90 0.00
N ASN A 14 9.75 2.33 0.26
CA ASN A 14 10.91 1.71 -0.36
C ASN A 14 11.13 0.26 0.10
N ASP A 15 10.54 -0.13 1.23
CA ASP A 15 10.56 -1.51 1.74
C ASP A 15 9.50 -2.42 1.06
N TYR A 16 8.58 -1.84 0.27
CA TYR A 16 7.45 -2.54 -0.38
C TYR A 16 7.38 -2.21 -1.88
N PRO A 17 8.29 -2.73 -2.72
CA PRO A 17 8.39 -2.35 -4.13
C PRO A 17 7.11 -2.57 -4.94
N ALA A 18 6.36 -3.65 -4.72
CA ALA A 18 5.10 -3.92 -5.41
C ALA A 18 3.99 -2.95 -4.98
N LEU A 19 3.94 -2.57 -3.69
CA LEU A 19 3.01 -1.54 -3.22
C LEU A 19 3.35 -0.19 -3.86
N LYS A 20 4.63 0.18 -3.87
CA LYS A 20 5.12 1.39 -4.50
C LYS A 20 4.77 1.43 -5.99
N GLU A 21 5.04 0.34 -6.73
CA GLU A 21 4.69 0.20 -8.14
C GLU A 21 3.17 0.28 -8.37
N ALA A 22 2.35 -0.33 -7.50
CA ALA A 22 0.89 -0.26 -7.61
C ALA A 22 0.37 1.18 -7.43
N ILE A 23 0.96 1.95 -6.52
CA ILE A 23 0.64 3.37 -6.31
C ILE A 23 1.09 4.22 -7.50
N GLU A 24 2.28 3.98 -8.03
CA GLU A 24 2.80 4.76 -9.16
C GLU A 24 2.04 4.48 -10.47
N THR A 25 1.70 3.21 -10.72
CA THR A 25 1.03 2.78 -11.97
C THR A 25 -0.49 2.83 -11.90
N GLN A 26 -1.07 2.78 -10.69
CA GLN A 26 -2.52 2.63 -10.48
C GLN A 26 -3.07 1.36 -11.14
N THR A 27 -2.30 0.26 -11.14
CA THR A 27 -2.68 -1.03 -11.74
C THR A 27 -2.50 -2.21 -10.78
N TYR A 28 -2.98 -3.38 -11.18
CA TYR A 28 -2.71 -4.63 -10.48
C TYR A 28 -1.25 -5.06 -10.70
N VAL A 29 -0.47 -5.05 -9.62
CA VAL A 29 0.92 -5.51 -9.60
C VAL A 29 0.98 -6.90 -8.98
N LYS A 30 1.78 -7.79 -9.58
CA LYS A 30 2.07 -9.10 -8.98
C LYS A 30 3.17 -8.93 -7.94
N ALA A 31 2.86 -9.25 -6.69
CA ALA A 31 3.86 -9.40 -5.64
C ALA A 31 4.16 -10.88 -5.39
N ASN A 32 5.37 -11.18 -4.91
CA ASN A 32 5.65 -12.50 -4.38
C ASN A 32 4.87 -12.72 -3.06
N PRO A 33 4.55 -13.97 -2.65
CA PRO A 33 3.75 -14.22 -1.45
C PRO A 33 4.31 -13.63 -0.14
N GLY A 34 5.63 -13.51 -0.03
CA GLY A 34 6.28 -12.94 1.17
C GLY A 34 6.06 -11.44 1.27
N GLU A 35 6.27 -10.72 0.17
CA GLU A 35 6.00 -9.29 0.06
C GLU A 35 4.51 -8.97 0.19
N TRP A 36 3.66 -9.81 -0.40
CA TRP A 36 2.20 -9.72 -0.27
C TRP A 36 1.79 -9.73 1.21
N THR A 37 2.26 -10.74 1.95
CA THR A 37 1.97 -10.88 3.38
C THR A 37 2.50 -9.70 4.18
N ARG A 38 3.74 -9.29 3.95
CA ARG A 38 4.34 -8.14 4.65
C ARG A 38 3.59 -6.84 4.39
N THR A 39 3.09 -6.63 3.17
CA THR A 39 2.30 -5.43 2.83
C THR A 39 0.98 -5.42 3.58
N ILE A 40 0.30 -6.58 3.69
CA ILE A 40 -0.92 -6.71 4.49
C ILE A 40 -0.62 -6.41 5.96
N GLU A 41 0.39 -7.06 6.54
CA GLU A 41 0.78 -6.86 7.94
C GLU A 41 1.16 -5.39 8.23
N PHE A 42 1.84 -4.74 7.29
CA PHE A 42 2.19 -3.32 7.38
C PHE A 42 0.94 -2.43 7.46
N LEU A 43 -0.01 -2.60 6.52
CA LEU A 43 -1.24 -1.79 6.49
C LEU A 43 -2.15 -2.09 7.69
N ASP A 44 -2.25 -3.35 8.10
CA ASP A 44 -2.98 -3.77 9.29
C ASP A 44 -2.38 -3.14 10.55
N SER A 45 -1.04 -3.11 10.67
CA SER A 45 -0.35 -2.47 11.80
C SER A 45 -0.59 -0.96 11.89
N LYS A 46 -0.81 -0.32 10.74
CA LYS A 46 -1.15 1.11 10.64
C LYS A 46 -2.63 1.36 10.92
N GLY A 47 -3.49 0.36 10.71
CA GLY A 47 -4.93 0.41 10.99
C GLY A 47 -5.79 0.88 9.82
N SER A 48 -5.26 0.95 8.60
CA SER A 48 -6.04 1.33 7.41
C SER A 48 -5.40 0.83 6.12
N SER A 49 -6.24 0.41 5.17
CA SER A 49 -5.85 0.13 3.77
C SER A 49 -5.96 1.37 2.86
N VAL A 50 -6.51 2.47 3.37
CA VAL A 50 -6.43 3.80 2.74
C VAL A 50 -5.17 4.48 3.24
N ILE A 51 -4.24 4.73 2.34
CA ILE A 51 -2.97 5.39 2.64
C ILE A 51 -2.91 6.78 2.01
N LYS A 52 -2.22 7.70 2.67
CA LYS A 52 -1.82 9.01 2.15
C LYS A 52 -0.32 9.03 1.91
N VAL A 53 0.09 9.32 0.68
CA VAL A 53 1.50 9.45 0.28
C VAL A 53 1.66 10.81 -0.39
N GLY A 54 2.49 11.68 0.19
CA GLY A 54 2.53 13.09 -0.20
C GLY A 54 1.16 13.75 -0.04
N ASP A 55 0.62 14.29 -1.14
CA ASP A 55 -0.70 14.95 -1.19
C ASP A 55 -1.82 14.07 -1.75
N ALA A 56 -1.54 12.80 -2.08
CA ALA A 56 -2.48 11.88 -2.71
C ALA A 56 -2.94 10.77 -1.75
N TYR A 57 -4.12 10.21 -2.03
CA TYR A 57 -4.74 9.12 -1.26
C TYR A 57 -4.95 7.90 -2.17
N TYR A 58 -4.67 6.72 -1.62
CA TYR A 58 -4.75 5.46 -2.35
C TYR A 58 -5.48 4.41 -1.51
N GLN A 59 -6.48 3.75 -2.11
CA GLN A 59 -7.12 2.57 -1.53
C GLN A 59 -6.36 1.34 -2.02
N ILE A 60 -5.77 0.59 -1.10
CA ILE A 60 -5.06 -0.65 -1.42
C ILE A 60 -6.04 -1.82 -1.33
N GLY A 61 -6.00 -2.69 -2.34
CA GLY A 61 -6.81 -3.90 -2.43
C GLY A 61 -5.94 -5.11 -2.76
N PHE A 62 -6.31 -6.26 -2.21
CA PHE A 62 -5.60 -7.51 -2.37
C PHE A 62 -6.53 -8.53 -3.03
N THR A 63 -6.06 -9.20 -4.09
CA THR A 63 -6.78 -10.29 -4.77
C THR A 63 -5.82 -11.40 -5.15
N THR A 64 -6.22 -12.66 -4.94
CA THR A 64 -5.51 -13.80 -5.51
C THR A 64 -5.92 -13.99 -6.97
N ALA A 65 -5.01 -14.52 -7.79
CA ALA A 65 -5.29 -14.92 -9.17
C ALA A 65 -5.98 -16.30 -9.23
#